data_AF-A0A1S2N539-F1
#
_entry.id   AF-A0A1S2N539-F1
#
_cell.length_a   1.000
_cell.length_b   1.000
_cell.length_c   1.000
_cell.angle_alpha   90.00
_cell.angle_beta   90.00
_cell.angle_gamma   90.00
#
_symmetry.space_group_name_H-M   'P 1'
#
loop_
_entity.id
_entity.type
_entity.pdbx_description
1 polymer ?
#
loop_
_entity_poly.entity_id
_entity_poly.type
_entity_poly.pdbx_seq_one_letter_code
_entity_poly.pdbx_strand_id
1 'polypeptide(L)'
;MRITIAGDAQQPERNVRIGDILLCSRSACYRARTSGIVAVESTSRGVAEVVADVKLPFTTVTDIYFTDVAGMSTVQGHLKLETPLAVEKGFQGLELMIAVRRLAWPGRTRYVPTAAASMYFHPEGHVVRYLPTVRTVAALPFGATLIIPAGALAKLQVFHIGVSDTGDVFPMIDIYPYIKLRKAATVQAMAFAGRSSRRGQMVVPAAMGPAEGMAIPAQLDASRTARISLMQTMLVRPGALEGF
;
A
#
# COMPACT_ATOMS: atom_id res chain seq x y z
N MET A 1 -1.33 -1.41 -15.15
CA MET A 1 -1.74 -2.13 -13.93
C MET A 1 -0.54 -2.86 -13.37
N ARG A 2 -0.25 -2.66 -12.08
CA ARG A 2 0.79 -3.37 -11.35
C ARG A 2 0.17 -4.51 -10.55
N ILE A 3 0.75 -5.70 -10.66
CA ILE A 3 0.31 -6.89 -9.92
C ILE A 3 1.34 -7.20 -8.86
N THR A 4 0.88 -7.36 -7.63
CA THR A 4 1.71 -7.74 -6.48
C THR A 4 1.15 -8.96 -5.78
N ILE A 5 2.02 -9.74 -5.16
CA ILE A 5 1.64 -10.89 -4.33
C ILE A 5 2.19 -10.75 -2.92
N ALA A 6 1.44 -11.23 -1.94
CA ALA A 6 1.89 -11.33 -0.55
C ALA A 6 1.37 -12.60 0.11
N GLY A 7 2.20 -13.20 0.98
CA GLY A 7 1.84 -14.32 1.84
C GLY A 7 1.71 -13.92 3.31
N ASP A 8 1.27 -14.85 4.13
CA ASP A 8 1.17 -14.69 5.60
C ASP A 8 2.40 -15.20 6.36
N ALA A 9 3.38 -15.78 5.67
CA ALA A 9 4.61 -16.28 6.27
C ALA A 9 5.44 -15.15 6.89
N GLN A 10 5.91 -15.35 8.12
CA GLN A 10 6.75 -14.36 8.81
C GLN A 10 8.12 -14.18 8.15
N GLN A 11 8.67 -15.25 7.58
CA GLN A 11 9.91 -15.19 6.80
C GLN A 11 9.57 -15.30 5.31
N PRO A 12 10.13 -14.44 4.46
CA PRO A 12 9.99 -14.56 3.02
C PRO A 12 10.47 -15.91 2.51
N GLU A 13 9.63 -16.60 1.74
CA GLU A 13 10.11 -17.71 0.94
C GLU A 13 10.64 -17.16 -0.38
N ARG A 14 11.93 -17.34 -0.61
CA ARG A 14 12.62 -16.90 -1.83
C ARG A 14 12.59 -18.02 -2.87
N ASN A 15 12.82 -17.65 -4.13
CA ASN A 15 12.92 -18.59 -5.25
C ASN A 15 11.63 -19.40 -5.51
N VAL A 16 10.47 -18.81 -5.23
CA VAL A 16 9.18 -19.44 -5.56
C VAL A 16 8.94 -19.25 -7.05
N ARG A 17 8.71 -20.35 -7.79
CA ARG A 17 8.44 -20.27 -9.23
C ARG A 17 7.01 -19.79 -9.46
N ILE A 18 6.84 -18.92 -10.45
CA ILE A 18 5.54 -18.40 -10.84
C ILE A 18 5.40 -18.49 -12.37
N GLY A 19 4.23 -18.89 -12.84
CA GLY A 19 3.92 -18.85 -14.27
C GLY A 19 3.48 -17.46 -14.73
N ASP A 20 2.93 -17.39 -15.92
CA ASP A 20 2.19 -16.22 -16.35
C ASP A 20 0.91 -16.06 -15.51
N ILE A 21 0.42 -14.83 -15.40
CA ILE A 21 -0.86 -14.53 -14.77
C ILE A 21 -1.86 -14.21 -15.89
N LEU A 22 -2.98 -14.93 -15.92
CA LEU A 22 -4.09 -14.65 -16.84
C LEU A 22 -5.17 -13.88 -16.09
N LEU A 23 -5.51 -12.71 -16.60
CA LEU A 23 -6.54 -11.82 -16.08
C LEU A 23 -7.75 -11.95 -16.99
N CYS A 24 -8.79 -12.62 -16.51
CA CYS A 24 -9.93 -13.00 -17.33
C CYS A 24 -11.14 -12.11 -17.05
N SER A 25 -11.74 -11.64 -18.14
CA SER A 25 -13.06 -11.06 -18.20
C SER A 25 -14.06 -12.11 -18.68
N ARG A 26 -15.34 -11.75 -18.84
CA ARG A 26 -16.35 -12.63 -19.40
C ARG A 26 -16.07 -13.07 -20.85
N SER A 27 -15.33 -12.27 -21.62
CA SER A 27 -15.14 -12.48 -23.07
C SER A 27 -13.71 -12.75 -23.50
N ALA A 28 -12.72 -12.44 -22.66
CA ALA A 28 -11.30 -12.60 -23.00
C ALA A 28 -10.42 -12.73 -21.75
N CYS A 29 -9.29 -13.43 -21.92
CA CYS A 29 -8.22 -13.49 -20.93
C CYS A 29 -6.97 -12.77 -21.44
N TYR A 30 -6.39 -11.92 -20.59
CA TYR A 30 -5.20 -11.15 -20.87
C TYR A 30 -4.02 -11.70 -20.11
N ARG A 31 -2.93 -11.98 -20.81
CA ARG A 31 -1.73 -12.59 -20.23
C ARG A 31 -0.76 -11.51 -19.73
N ALA A 32 -0.53 -11.48 -18.43
CA ALA A 32 0.54 -10.75 -17.79
C ALA A 32 1.75 -11.67 -17.62
N ARG A 33 2.85 -11.36 -18.32
CA ARG A 33 4.11 -12.10 -18.21
C ARG A 33 4.79 -11.77 -16.89
N THR A 34 5.27 -12.80 -16.19
CA THR A 34 6.03 -12.64 -14.94
C THR A 34 7.53 -12.88 -15.18
N SER A 35 8.36 -12.57 -14.19
CA SER A 35 9.80 -12.88 -14.20
C SER A 35 10.11 -14.38 -14.03
N GLY A 36 9.11 -15.22 -13.75
CA GLY A 36 9.26 -16.66 -13.51
C GLY A 36 9.67 -17.07 -12.09
N ILE A 37 10.26 -16.16 -11.32
CA ILE A 37 10.71 -16.39 -9.94
C ILE A 37 10.41 -15.15 -9.09
N VAL A 38 9.88 -15.38 -7.89
CA VAL A 38 9.43 -14.33 -6.97
C VAL A 38 9.80 -14.65 -5.52
N ALA A 39 9.87 -13.63 -4.68
CA ALA A 39 9.86 -13.78 -3.24
C ALA A 39 8.43 -13.62 -2.70
N VAL A 40 7.93 -14.60 -1.94
CA VAL A 40 6.62 -14.47 -1.29
C VAL A 40 6.85 -13.87 0.10
N GLU A 41 6.76 -12.54 0.18
CA GLU A 41 6.89 -11.78 1.44
C GLU A 41 5.53 -11.55 2.11
N SER A 42 5.53 -11.24 3.41
CA SER A 42 4.36 -10.69 4.10
C SER A 42 4.27 -9.18 3.97
N THR A 43 3.08 -8.64 4.21
CA THR A 43 2.87 -7.18 4.25
C THR A 43 3.31 -6.53 5.56
N SER A 44 4.16 -7.19 6.35
CA SER A 44 4.60 -6.68 7.65
C SER A 44 5.26 -5.29 7.58
N ARG A 45 5.86 -4.94 6.43
CA ARG A 45 6.47 -3.62 6.16
C ARG A 45 5.61 -2.72 5.26
N GLY A 46 4.36 -3.11 4.97
CA GLY A 46 3.47 -2.39 4.05
C GLY A 46 3.77 -2.61 2.58
N VAL A 47 4.71 -3.50 2.25
CA VAL A 47 5.12 -3.83 0.88
C VAL A 47 4.64 -5.22 0.48
N ALA A 48 4.65 -5.50 -0.82
CA ALA A 48 4.42 -6.81 -1.40
C ALA A 48 5.30 -6.96 -2.64
N GLU A 49 5.52 -8.19 -3.07
CA GLU A 49 6.39 -8.47 -4.22
C GLU A 49 5.69 -8.12 -5.52
N VAL A 50 6.36 -7.34 -6.38
CA VAL A 50 5.85 -7.02 -7.72
C VAL A 50 6.15 -8.18 -8.65
N VAL A 51 5.11 -8.71 -9.30
CA VAL A 51 5.24 -9.91 -10.14
C VAL A 51 5.00 -9.64 -11.62
N ALA A 52 4.28 -8.56 -11.94
CA ALA A 52 4.06 -8.12 -13.32
C ALA A 52 3.58 -6.67 -13.36
N ASP A 53 3.97 -5.97 -14.42
CA ASP A 53 3.35 -4.72 -14.86
C ASP A 53 2.70 -4.99 -16.23
N VAL A 54 1.40 -4.74 -16.37
CA VAL A 54 0.61 -5.07 -17.57
C VAL A 54 -0.29 -3.92 -17.99
N LYS A 55 -0.40 -3.71 -19.30
CA LYS A 55 -1.39 -2.81 -19.91
C LYS A 55 -2.59 -3.63 -20.34
N LEU A 56 -3.74 -3.34 -19.74
CA LEU A 56 -5.02 -3.94 -20.12
C LEU A 56 -5.84 -2.95 -20.97
N PRO A 57 -6.62 -3.43 -21.95
CA PRO A 57 -7.69 -2.62 -22.52
C PRO A 57 -8.79 -2.38 -21.48
N PHE A 58 -9.75 -1.50 -21.81
CA PHE A 58 -10.90 -1.26 -20.95
C PHE A 58 -11.74 -2.54 -20.84
N THR A 59 -11.85 -3.07 -19.63
CA THR A 59 -12.47 -4.37 -19.38
C THR A 59 -12.81 -4.52 -17.90
N THR A 60 -13.70 -5.46 -17.59
CA THR A 60 -13.95 -5.90 -16.21
C THR A 60 -13.31 -7.27 -16.01
N VAL A 61 -12.27 -7.34 -15.17
CA VAL A 61 -11.65 -8.61 -14.77
C VAL A 61 -12.47 -9.24 -13.65
N THR A 62 -12.83 -10.51 -13.81
CA THR A 62 -13.59 -11.29 -12.82
C THR A 62 -12.77 -12.41 -12.21
N ASP A 63 -11.78 -12.92 -12.94
CA ASP A 63 -11.03 -14.10 -12.58
C ASP A 63 -9.53 -13.91 -12.84
N ILE A 64 -8.71 -14.51 -11.99
CA ILE A 64 -7.26 -14.51 -12.10
C ILE A 64 -6.79 -15.95 -12.07
N TYR A 65 -5.99 -16.36 -13.05
CA TYR A 65 -5.38 -17.68 -13.12
C TYR A 65 -3.86 -17.55 -13.11
N PHE A 66 -3.20 -18.39 -12.33
CA PHE A 66 -1.76 -18.56 -12.35
C PHE A 66 -1.47 -19.82 -13.15
N THR A 67 -0.74 -19.70 -14.27
CA THR A 67 -0.42 -20.86 -15.11
C THR A 67 0.52 -21.80 -14.36
N ASP A 68 0.30 -23.11 -14.52
CA ASP A 68 1.12 -24.11 -13.86
C ASP A 68 2.57 -24.05 -14.32
N VAL A 69 3.48 -24.18 -13.35
CA VAL A 69 4.92 -24.27 -13.56
C VAL A 69 5.48 -25.42 -12.73
N ALA A 70 6.43 -26.16 -13.29
CA ALA A 70 7.09 -27.25 -12.57
C ALA A 70 8.09 -26.70 -11.54
N GLY A 71 8.12 -27.24 -10.33
CA GLY A 71 9.10 -26.85 -9.32
C GLY A 71 8.80 -27.39 -7.92
N MET A 72 9.75 -27.20 -7.01
CA MET A 72 9.60 -27.57 -5.59
C MET A 72 8.78 -26.54 -4.81
N SER A 73 8.85 -25.26 -5.18
CA SER A 73 8.01 -24.20 -4.64
C SER A 73 7.39 -23.42 -5.79
N THR A 74 6.06 -23.32 -5.82
CA THR A 74 5.31 -22.79 -6.97
C THR A 74 4.12 -21.94 -6.56
N VAL A 75 3.80 -20.89 -7.31
CA VAL A 75 2.51 -20.17 -7.26
C VAL A 75 1.63 -20.66 -8.40
N GLN A 76 0.45 -21.18 -8.07
CA GLN A 76 -0.48 -21.77 -9.03
C GLN A 76 -1.90 -21.79 -8.49
N GLY A 77 -2.89 -21.76 -9.38
CA GLY A 77 -4.30 -21.85 -9.04
C GLY A 77 -5.13 -20.72 -9.63
N HIS A 78 -6.36 -20.62 -9.13
CA HIS A 78 -7.38 -19.71 -9.63
C HIS A 78 -7.97 -18.91 -8.48
N LEU A 79 -8.26 -17.64 -8.75
CA LEU A 79 -8.96 -16.75 -7.86
C LEU A 79 -10.08 -16.05 -8.62
N LYS A 80 -11.32 -16.30 -8.18
CA LYS A 80 -12.46 -15.46 -8.56
C LYS A 80 -12.49 -14.22 -7.67
N LEU A 81 -12.57 -13.05 -8.28
CA LEU A 81 -12.61 -11.79 -7.55
C LEU A 81 -13.98 -11.61 -6.89
N GLU A 82 -13.99 -11.33 -5.58
CA GLU A 82 -15.23 -11.00 -4.86
C GLU A 82 -15.88 -9.73 -5.42
N THR A 83 -15.05 -8.74 -5.76
CA THR A 83 -15.46 -7.53 -6.46
C THR A 83 -14.75 -7.49 -7.80
N PRO A 84 -15.48 -7.56 -8.92
CA PRO A 84 -14.88 -7.44 -10.24
C PRO A 84 -14.06 -6.16 -10.38
N LEU A 85 -12.89 -6.28 -10.98
CA LEU A 85 -11.98 -5.18 -11.19
C LEU A 85 -12.32 -4.49 -12.52
N ALA A 86 -12.93 -3.31 -12.44
CA ALA A 86 -13.15 -2.47 -13.61
C ALA A 86 -11.87 -1.72 -13.99
N VAL A 87 -11.44 -1.87 -15.24
CA VAL A 87 -10.36 -1.08 -15.85
C VAL A 87 -11.03 -0.07 -16.77
N GLU A 88 -11.21 1.14 -16.26
CA GLU A 88 -11.97 2.19 -16.96
C GLU A 88 -11.06 3.20 -17.69
N LYS A 89 -11.67 3.93 -18.62
CA LYS A 89 -11.01 5.03 -19.33
C LYS A 89 -10.83 6.22 -18.39
N GLY A 90 -9.60 6.72 -18.26
CA GLY A 90 -9.28 7.93 -17.51
C GLY A 90 -8.43 7.71 -16.25
N PHE A 91 -8.23 6.46 -15.80
CA PHE A 91 -7.32 6.17 -14.70
C PHE A 91 -5.88 6.01 -15.19
N GLN A 92 -4.94 6.61 -14.47
CA GLN A 92 -3.51 6.59 -14.81
C GLN A 92 -2.85 5.22 -14.56
N GLY A 93 -3.44 4.42 -13.68
CA GLY A 93 -2.95 3.09 -13.35
C GLY A 93 -3.82 2.42 -12.30
N LEU A 94 -3.47 1.18 -11.97
CA LEU A 94 -4.15 0.39 -10.95
C LEU A 94 -3.12 -0.52 -10.28
N GLU A 95 -3.17 -0.59 -8.96
CA GLU A 95 -2.51 -1.58 -8.13
C GLU A 95 -3.47 -2.74 -7.87
N LEU A 96 -3.04 -3.96 -8.16
CA LEU A 96 -3.73 -5.20 -7.82
C LEU A 96 -2.84 -6.00 -6.89
N MET A 97 -3.29 -6.23 -5.67
CA MET A 97 -2.63 -7.06 -4.69
C MET A 97 -3.37 -8.40 -4.56
N ILE A 98 -2.64 -9.50 -4.64
CA ILE A 98 -3.16 -10.86 -4.50
C ILE A 98 -2.54 -11.51 -3.26
N ALA A 99 -3.38 -11.94 -2.32
CA ALA A 99 -2.95 -12.71 -1.17
C ALA A 99 -2.81 -14.19 -1.56
N VAL A 100 -1.65 -14.78 -1.31
CA VAL A 100 -1.38 -16.21 -1.51
C VAL A 100 -1.23 -16.92 -0.17
N ARG A 101 -1.75 -18.15 -0.09
CA ARG A 101 -1.61 -19.02 1.08
C ARG A 101 -0.69 -20.19 0.75
N ARG A 102 0.21 -20.49 1.69
CA ARG A 102 1.06 -21.67 1.61
C ARG A 102 0.27 -22.93 1.91
N LEU A 103 0.31 -23.90 1.00
CA LEU A 103 -0.12 -25.27 1.20
C LEU A 103 1.11 -26.17 1.18
N ALA A 104 1.36 -26.84 2.30
CA ALA A 104 2.43 -27.83 2.38
C ALA A 104 1.96 -29.13 1.71
N TRP A 105 2.76 -29.64 0.79
CA TRP A 105 2.62 -30.97 0.19
C TRP A 105 3.89 -31.76 0.53
N PRO A 106 3.83 -33.09 0.77
CA PRO A 106 5.03 -33.92 0.86
C PRO A 106 6.08 -33.58 -0.22
N GLY A 107 7.21 -33.01 0.23
CA GLY A 107 8.31 -32.61 -0.64
C GLY A 107 8.07 -31.40 -1.54
N ARG A 108 6.93 -30.69 -1.48
CA ARG A 108 6.66 -29.51 -2.31
C ARG A 108 5.90 -28.43 -1.56
N THR A 109 6.20 -27.17 -1.85
CA THR A 109 5.42 -26.02 -1.39
C THR A 109 4.56 -25.50 -2.54
N ARG A 110 3.26 -25.34 -2.30
CA ARG A 110 2.34 -24.71 -3.26
C ARG A 110 1.73 -23.48 -2.64
N TYR A 111 1.84 -22.35 -3.33
CA TYR A 111 1.14 -21.13 -3.01
C TYR A 111 -0.10 -21.02 -3.88
N VAL A 112 -1.26 -20.87 -3.25
CA VAL A 112 -2.54 -20.69 -3.95
C VAL A 112 -3.08 -19.28 -3.69
N PRO A 113 -3.63 -18.59 -4.70
CA PRO A 113 -4.27 -17.30 -4.46
C PRO A 113 -5.56 -17.49 -3.66
N THR A 114 -5.83 -16.57 -2.75
CA THR A 114 -6.93 -16.70 -1.78
C THR A 114 -7.85 -15.50 -1.71
N ALA A 115 -7.32 -14.31 -1.98
CA ALA A 115 -8.08 -13.08 -2.04
C ALA A 115 -7.30 -12.04 -2.83
N ALA A 116 -7.98 -10.99 -3.27
CA ALA A 116 -7.34 -9.84 -3.89
C ALA A 116 -7.99 -8.53 -3.45
N ALA A 117 -7.22 -7.46 -3.52
CA ALA A 117 -7.68 -6.08 -3.35
C ALA A 117 -7.03 -5.24 -4.44
N SER A 118 -7.72 -4.19 -4.86
CA SER A 118 -7.21 -3.30 -5.88
C SER A 118 -7.46 -1.85 -5.50
N MET A 119 -6.67 -0.97 -6.10
CA MET A 119 -6.79 0.47 -5.92
C MET A 119 -6.28 1.19 -7.16
N TYR A 120 -6.94 2.25 -7.58
CA TYR A 120 -6.45 3.09 -8.67
C TYR A 120 -5.20 3.84 -8.24
N PHE A 121 -4.20 3.85 -9.11
CA PHE A 121 -2.92 4.47 -8.84
C PHE A 121 -3.09 5.98 -8.63
N HIS A 122 -2.48 6.49 -7.56
CA HIS A 122 -2.33 7.91 -7.29
C HIS A 122 -0.84 8.28 -7.33
N PRO A 123 -0.37 9.10 -8.29
CA PRO A 123 1.06 9.36 -8.52
C PRO A 123 1.77 9.97 -7.31
N GLU A 124 1.06 10.75 -6.51
CA GLU A 124 1.60 11.44 -5.33
C GLU A 124 1.44 10.63 -4.03
N GLY A 125 0.88 9.42 -4.09
CA GLY A 125 0.56 8.61 -2.92
C GLY A 125 1.50 7.42 -2.73
N HIS A 126 1.95 7.21 -1.49
CA HIS A 126 2.66 5.99 -1.09
C HIS A 126 1.70 4.82 -0.97
N VAL A 127 2.00 3.70 -1.64
CA VAL A 127 1.16 2.50 -1.60
C VAL A 127 1.53 1.64 -0.41
N VAL A 128 0.58 1.46 0.53
CA VAL A 128 0.72 0.53 1.65
C VAL A 128 -0.25 -0.64 1.47
N ARG A 129 0.29 -1.86 1.53
CA ARG A 129 -0.45 -3.11 1.36
C ARG A 129 -0.67 -3.74 2.74
N TYR A 130 -1.87 -4.28 2.96
CA TYR A 130 -2.28 -4.83 4.25
C TYR A 130 -2.92 -6.21 4.09
N LEU A 131 -2.40 -7.20 4.81
CA LEU A 131 -3.04 -8.50 5.05
C LEU A 131 -3.61 -8.56 6.48
N PRO A 132 -4.85 -9.05 6.69
CA PRO A 132 -5.46 -9.17 8.02
C PRO A 132 -4.68 -10.04 9.00
N THR A 133 -3.90 -10.99 8.50
CA THR A 133 -3.18 -11.98 9.29
C THR A 133 -1.89 -11.45 9.91
N VAL A 134 -1.40 -10.29 9.47
CA VAL A 134 -0.10 -9.73 9.91
C VAL A 134 -0.24 -8.29 10.37
N ARG A 135 0.55 -7.91 11.38
CA ARG A 135 0.74 -6.50 11.75
C ARG A 135 1.58 -5.83 10.66
N THR A 136 1.11 -4.69 10.17
CA THR A 136 1.80 -3.88 9.16
C THR A 136 2.41 -2.64 9.82
N VAL A 137 3.69 -2.39 9.58
CA VAL A 137 4.44 -1.22 10.01
C VAL A 137 5.08 -0.61 8.76
N ALA A 138 4.42 0.40 8.20
CA ALA A 138 4.87 1.09 6.99
C ALA A 138 5.65 2.35 7.37
N ALA A 139 6.88 2.45 6.87
CA ALA A 139 7.65 3.69 6.87
C ALA A 139 7.10 4.61 5.77
N LEU A 140 6.91 5.88 6.11
CA LEU A 140 6.36 6.91 5.24
C LEU A 140 7.34 8.09 5.14
N PRO A 141 7.15 9.02 4.18
CA PRO A 141 7.95 10.24 4.11
C PRO A 141 7.97 11.05 5.40
N PHE A 142 8.97 11.92 5.51
CA PHE A 142 9.16 12.83 6.66
C PHE A 142 9.21 12.09 8.02
N GLY A 143 9.75 10.88 8.03
CA GLY A 143 9.90 10.07 9.26
C GLY A 143 8.58 9.59 9.85
N ALA A 144 7.46 9.73 9.13
CA ALA A 144 6.18 9.23 9.58
C ALA A 144 6.13 7.70 9.49
N THR A 145 5.33 7.08 10.36
CA THR A 145 5.12 5.64 10.41
C THR A 145 3.64 5.34 10.60
N LEU A 146 3.10 4.47 9.77
CA LEU A 146 1.75 3.92 9.93
C LEU A 146 1.85 2.48 10.45
N ILE A 147 1.15 2.21 11.55
CA ILE A 147 1.05 0.89 12.16
C ILE A 147 -0.41 0.44 12.09
N ILE A 148 -0.67 -0.62 11.33
CA ILE A 148 -1.99 -1.27 11.28
C ILE A 148 -1.89 -2.64 11.94
N PRO A 149 -2.58 -2.90 13.07
CA PRO A 149 -2.49 -4.19 13.74
C PRO A 149 -3.14 -5.31 12.91
N ALA A 150 -2.74 -6.55 13.17
CA ALA A 150 -3.41 -7.73 12.61
C ALA A 150 -4.89 -7.75 13.05
N GLY A 151 -5.79 -8.01 12.09
CA GLY A 151 -7.24 -8.02 12.28
C GLY A 151 -7.88 -6.63 12.42
N ALA A 152 -7.18 -5.54 12.07
CA ALA A 152 -7.78 -4.21 11.97
C ALA A 152 -8.86 -4.15 10.88
N LEU A 153 -8.72 -4.95 9.82
CA LEU A 153 -9.73 -5.18 8.79
C LEU A 153 -9.97 -6.68 8.63
N ALA A 154 -11.16 -7.03 8.14
CA ALA A 154 -11.52 -8.42 7.86
C ALA A 154 -10.94 -8.94 6.54
N LYS A 155 -10.64 -8.03 5.61
CA LYS A 155 -10.17 -8.32 4.26
C LYS A 155 -8.85 -7.60 4.01
N LEU A 156 -8.06 -8.11 3.07
CA LEU A 156 -6.86 -7.40 2.63
C LEU A 156 -7.24 -6.07 1.99
N GLN A 157 -6.32 -5.12 2.03
CA GLN A 157 -6.56 -3.76 1.53
C GLN A 157 -5.27 -3.17 0.96
N VAL A 158 -5.42 -2.37 -0.09
CA VAL A 158 -4.39 -1.48 -0.61
C VAL A 158 -4.76 -0.05 -0.22
N PHE A 159 -3.84 0.67 0.41
CA PHE A 159 -3.98 2.06 0.82
C PHE A 159 -3.08 2.95 -0.03
N HIS A 160 -3.58 4.13 -0.41
CA HIS A 160 -2.75 5.25 -0.84
C HIS A 160 -2.59 6.21 0.31
N ILE A 161 -1.34 6.58 0.58
CA ILE A 161 -1.00 7.46 1.67
C ILE A 161 -0.31 8.70 1.12
N GLY A 162 -0.98 9.84 1.20
CA GLY A 162 -0.39 11.14 0.94
C GLY A 162 0.32 11.63 2.20
N VAL A 163 1.57 12.07 2.08
CA VAL A 163 2.26 12.75 3.18
C VAL A 163 2.81 14.06 2.66
N SER A 164 2.32 15.17 3.22
CA SER A 164 2.62 16.51 2.74
C SER A 164 3.18 17.39 3.84
N ASP A 165 4.20 18.16 3.49
CA ASP A 165 4.64 19.29 4.28
C ASP A 165 3.73 20.50 4.00
N THR A 166 2.94 20.91 5.00
CA THR A 166 2.00 22.05 4.91
C THR A 166 2.57 23.35 5.49
N GLY A 167 3.84 23.37 5.91
CA GLY A 167 4.43 24.47 6.66
C GLY A 167 4.16 24.43 8.17
N ASP A 168 3.42 23.43 8.66
CA ASP A 168 3.14 23.22 10.08
C ASP A 168 4.24 22.44 10.79
N VAL A 169 4.13 22.28 12.12
CA VAL A 169 5.10 21.55 12.94
C VAL A 169 5.21 20.08 12.52
N PHE A 170 4.09 19.44 12.18
CA PHE A 170 4.02 18.04 11.77
C PHE A 170 3.51 17.93 10.32
N PRO A 171 3.84 16.85 9.60
CA PRO A 171 3.28 16.61 8.27
C PRO A 171 1.78 16.33 8.34
N MET A 172 1.08 16.69 7.27
CA MET A 172 -0.28 16.23 7.01
C MET A 172 -0.22 14.83 6.39
N ILE A 173 -1.05 13.90 6.89
CA ILE A 173 -1.05 12.51 6.44
C ILE A 173 -2.47 12.13 6.01
N ASP A 174 -2.67 11.83 4.73
CA ASP A 174 -3.92 11.32 4.19
C ASP A 174 -3.84 9.80 4.01
N ILE A 175 -4.74 9.03 4.61
CA ILE A 175 -4.80 7.57 4.48
C ILE A 175 -6.09 7.18 3.78
N TYR A 176 -6.01 6.92 2.47
CA TYR A 176 -7.13 6.52 1.62
C TYR A 176 -7.09 5.00 1.32
N PRO A 177 -8.21 4.27 1.29
CA PRO A 177 -9.60 4.76 1.41
C PRO A 177 -9.99 5.03 2.86
N TYR A 178 -11.02 5.86 3.06
CA TYR A 178 -11.56 6.18 4.39
C TYR A 178 -12.51 5.08 4.87
N ILE A 179 -12.00 4.17 5.67
CA ILE A 179 -12.68 2.95 6.13
C ILE A 179 -12.56 2.79 7.64
N LYS A 180 -13.62 2.27 8.25
CA LYS A 180 -13.65 1.96 9.68
C LYS A 180 -12.79 0.74 9.99
N LEU A 181 -12.04 0.83 11.08
CA LEU A 181 -11.16 -0.22 11.56
C LEU A 181 -11.78 -0.92 12.78
N ARG A 182 -11.57 -2.24 12.88
CA ARG A 182 -11.96 -3.06 14.03
C ARG A 182 -10.99 -2.93 15.20
N LYS A 183 -9.75 -2.54 14.91
CA LYS A 183 -8.68 -2.25 15.88
C LYS A 183 -8.00 -0.96 15.45
N ALA A 184 -7.66 -0.11 16.41
CA ALA A 184 -7.06 1.18 16.12
C ALA A 184 -5.73 1.01 15.37
N ALA A 185 -5.58 1.71 14.24
CA ALA A 185 -4.27 1.96 13.66
C ALA A 185 -3.56 3.05 14.46
N THR A 186 -2.25 3.13 14.35
CA THR A 186 -1.44 4.20 14.93
C THR A 186 -0.71 4.92 13.83
N VAL A 187 -0.75 6.25 13.85
CA VAL A 187 0.15 7.10 13.07
C VAL A 187 1.14 7.75 14.05
N GLN A 188 2.42 7.64 13.73
CA GLN A 188 3.49 8.35 14.41
C GLN A 188 4.16 9.28 13.42
N ALA A 189 4.45 10.51 13.82
CA ALA A 189 5.12 11.50 12.97
C ALA A 189 6.21 12.24 13.76
N MET A 190 7.27 12.65 13.06
CA MET A 190 8.30 13.52 13.60
C MET A 190 7.97 14.98 13.24
N ALA A 191 8.32 15.90 14.13
CA ALA A 191 8.21 17.32 13.83
C ALA A 191 9.29 17.75 12.84
N PHE A 192 9.01 18.81 12.09
CA PHE A 192 10.02 19.53 11.34
C PHE A 192 10.78 20.48 12.28
N ALA A 193 12.10 20.46 12.21
CA ALA A 193 13.00 21.28 12.99
C ALA A 193 12.76 22.77 12.71
N GLY A 194 12.86 23.60 13.76
CA GLY A 194 12.69 25.05 13.65
C GLY A 194 11.25 25.55 13.45
N ARG A 195 10.25 24.66 13.46
CA ARG A 195 8.84 25.06 13.37
C ARG A 195 8.15 25.12 14.72
N SER A 196 7.40 26.20 14.91
CA SER A 196 6.53 26.45 16.07
C SER A 196 5.06 26.34 15.67
N SER A 197 4.20 25.93 16.61
CA SER A 197 2.75 25.80 16.38
C SER A 197 2.18 27.17 16.03
N ARG A 198 1.60 27.29 14.83
CA ARG A 198 0.95 28.52 14.33
C ARG A 198 -0.48 28.67 14.84
N ARG A 199 -0.80 28.24 16.07
CA ARG A 199 -2.11 28.57 16.67
C ARG A 199 -2.21 30.09 16.88
N GLY A 200 -2.86 30.79 15.95
CA GLY A 200 -3.23 32.19 16.09
C GLY A 200 -2.40 33.23 15.32
N GLN A 201 -1.51 32.83 14.40
CA GLN A 201 -0.84 33.82 13.55
C GLN A 201 -1.72 34.23 12.36
N MET A 202 -2.12 35.49 12.37
CA MET A 202 -2.80 36.15 11.26
C MET A 202 -1.87 36.17 10.05
N VAL A 203 -2.31 35.62 8.92
CA VAL A 203 -1.54 35.65 7.67
C VAL A 203 -1.57 37.08 7.14
N VAL A 204 -0.47 37.81 7.29
CA VAL A 204 -0.27 39.11 6.65
C VAL A 204 0.35 38.85 5.27
N PRO A 205 -0.18 39.42 4.17
CA PRO A 205 0.43 39.29 2.86
C PRO A 205 1.89 39.75 2.89
N ALA A 206 2.82 38.90 2.46
CA ALA A 206 4.19 39.30 2.29
C ALA A 206 4.30 40.23 1.07
N ALA A 207 4.97 41.38 1.24
CA ALA A 207 5.34 42.22 0.11
C ALA A 207 6.20 41.40 -0.86
N MET A 208 5.91 41.49 -2.16
CA MET A 208 6.62 40.79 -3.24
C MET A 208 8.09 41.21 -3.27
N GLY A 209 8.94 40.50 -2.53
CA GLY A 209 10.39 40.50 -2.71
C GLY A 209 10.82 39.54 -3.81
N PRO A 210 12.02 39.73 -4.39
CA PRO A 210 12.51 38.89 -5.49
C PRO A 210 12.59 37.43 -5.04
N ALA A 211 12.07 36.54 -5.90
CA ALA A 211 11.99 35.12 -5.67
C ALA A 211 13.39 34.48 -5.74
N GLU A 212 14.06 34.37 -4.60
CA GLU A 212 15.25 33.53 -4.45
C GLU A 212 15.16 32.69 -3.19
N GLY A 213 15.24 31.37 -3.39
CA GLY A 213 15.32 30.40 -2.31
C GLY A 213 14.93 29.02 -2.79
N MET A 214 15.91 28.22 -3.22
CA MET A 214 15.77 26.76 -3.25
C MET A 214 15.17 26.33 -1.91
N ALA A 215 14.05 25.61 -1.93
CA ALA A 215 13.44 25.06 -0.73
C ALA A 215 14.49 24.19 -0.03
N ILE A 216 15.02 24.65 1.10
CA ILE A 216 15.89 23.86 1.96
C ILE A 216 15.03 22.65 2.38
N PRO A 217 15.49 21.41 2.15
CA PRO A 217 14.73 20.24 2.56
C PRO A 217 14.43 20.33 4.06
N ALA A 218 13.16 20.16 4.43
CA ALA A 218 12.75 20.30 5.82
C ALA A 218 13.51 19.29 6.69
N GLN A 219 14.32 19.80 7.60
CA GLN A 219 15.09 18.98 8.53
C GLN A 219 14.15 18.43 9.61
N LEU A 220 14.26 17.15 9.96
CA LEU A 220 13.41 16.51 10.96
C LEU A 220 14.01 16.64 12.37
N ASP A 221 13.15 16.81 13.36
CA ASP A 221 13.51 16.81 14.78
C ASP A 221 13.03 15.52 15.45
N ALA A 222 13.95 14.56 15.57
CA ALA A 222 13.66 13.25 16.16
C ALA A 222 13.31 13.32 17.66
N SER A 223 13.58 14.43 18.35
CA SER A 223 13.22 14.62 19.76
C SER A 223 11.74 14.95 19.96
N ARG A 224 11.07 15.40 18.89
CA ARG A 224 9.66 15.81 18.91
C ARG A 224 8.85 14.86 18.03
N THR A 225 8.27 13.85 18.65
CA THR A 225 7.40 12.88 17.97
C THR A 225 5.99 12.95 18.52
N ALA A 226 5.00 12.87 17.64
CA ALA A 226 3.59 12.79 17.99
C ALA A 226 3.02 11.44 17.57
N ARG A 227 2.01 10.98 18.31
CA ARG A 227 1.32 9.71 18.05
C ARG A 227 -0.18 9.88 18.18
N ILE A 228 -0.93 9.41 17.19
CA ILE A 228 -2.39 9.37 17.21
C ILE A 228 -2.90 7.96 16.91
N SER A 229 -3.98 7.58 17.58
CA SER A 229 -4.70 6.32 17.32
C SER A 229 -5.95 6.60 16.50
N LEU A 230 -6.16 5.81 15.44
CA LEU A 230 -7.23 5.99 14.47
C LEU A 230 -8.14 4.76 14.45
N MET A 231 -9.43 4.95 14.73
CA MET A 231 -10.47 3.91 14.53
C MET A 231 -11.05 3.91 13.12
N GLN A 232 -10.65 4.87 12.30
CA GLN A 232 -11.01 5.00 10.90
C GLN A 232 -9.84 5.66 10.17
N THR A 233 -9.51 5.18 8.97
CA THR A 233 -8.54 5.86 8.11
C THR A 233 -9.13 7.17 7.62
N MET A 234 -8.31 8.21 7.60
CA MET A 234 -8.76 9.59 7.40
C MET A 234 -7.56 10.50 7.09
N LEU A 235 -7.87 11.74 6.74
CA LEU A 235 -6.90 12.85 6.75
C LEU A 235 -6.54 13.23 8.20
N VAL A 236 -5.30 12.98 8.59
CA VAL A 236 -4.70 13.43 9.84
C VAL A 236 -4.08 14.81 9.61
N ARG A 237 -4.73 15.83 10.17
CA ARG A 237 -4.24 17.22 10.11
C ARG A 237 -3.09 17.43 11.12
N PRO A 238 -2.12 18.32 10.84
CA PRO A 238 -1.02 18.61 11.76
C PRO A 238 -1.47 18.96 13.18
N GLY A 239 -2.53 19.78 13.32
CA GLY A 239 -3.05 20.17 14.64
C GLY A 239 -3.61 19.01 15.48
N ALA A 240 -3.96 17.88 14.88
CA ALA A 240 -4.36 16.67 15.61
C ALA A 240 -3.17 15.91 16.21
N LEU A 241 -1.97 16.10 15.64
CA LEU A 241 -0.72 15.54 16.14
C LEU A 241 -0.10 16.40 17.24
N GLU A 242 -0.36 17.72 17.25
CA GLU A 242 0.13 18.64 18.29
C GLU A 242 -0.55 18.44 19.66
N GLY A 243 -1.66 17.70 19.74
CA GLY A 243 -2.40 17.48 20.98
C GLY A 243 -1.85 16.38 21.89
N PHE A 244 -0.74 15.74 21.51
CA PHE A 244 -0.12 14.58 22.15
C PHE A 244 1.39 14.78 22.29
#